data_AF-A0A3D8GSZ8-F1
#
_entry.id   AF-A0A3D8GSZ8-F1
#
_cell.length_a   1.000
_cell.length_b   1.000
_cell.length_c   1.000
_cell.angle_alpha   90.00
_cell.angle_beta   90.00
_cell.angle_gamma   90.00
#
_symmetry.space_group_name_H-M   'P 1'
#
loop_
_entity.id
_entity.type
_entity.pdbx_description
1 polymer ?
#
loop_
_entity_poly.entity_id
_entity_poly.type
_entity_poly.pdbx_seq_one_letter_code
_entity_poly.pdbx_strand_id
1 'polypeptide(L)'
;MNMGWLVIVIPIIGGIIGITLQRKKGKNNARKAHQKLAFEVFKNHFHYVCKKNLFYDGDHLFVIKDKGIRSYGNSKIFYYTLKTESGEFEHRVFTNVYDYNKLKKGQLVNRGLIRHKKKNSIYTSSENKGEKAISRIQQRSVMVILSTIVVMGFALSTLVYMVMKFLRG
;
A
#
# COMPACT_ATOMS: atom_id res chain seq x y z
N MET A 1 -60.02 12.62 2.92
CA MET A 1 -58.76 12.06 2.37
C MET A 1 -57.60 12.57 3.23
N ASN A 2 -56.83 11.66 3.83
CA ASN A 2 -55.94 11.91 4.97
C ASN A 2 -54.64 12.65 4.56
N MET A 3 -54.56 13.94 4.89
CA MET A 3 -53.35 14.79 4.72
C MET A 3 -52.19 14.46 5.67
N GLY A 4 -52.39 13.59 6.68
CA GLY A 4 -51.37 13.28 7.70
C GLY A 4 -50.20 12.42 7.22
N TRP A 5 -50.32 11.73 6.07
CA TRP A 5 -49.28 10.83 5.55
C TRP A 5 -48.13 11.56 4.85
N LEU A 6 -48.37 12.76 4.31
CA LEU A 6 -47.37 13.52 3.55
C LEU A 6 -46.25 14.09 4.43
N VAL A 7 -46.56 14.41 5.69
CA VAL A 7 -45.61 15.01 6.64
C VAL A 7 -44.57 14.01 7.15
N ILE A 8 -44.91 12.71 7.17
CA ILE A 8 -44.01 11.64 7.66
C ILE A 8 -43.09 11.12 6.54
N VAL A 9 -43.55 11.14 5.29
CA VAL A 9 -42.80 10.59 4.14
C VAL A 9 -41.63 11.50 3.72
N ILE A 10 -41.78 12.83 3.83
CA ILE A 10 -40.74 13.81 3.45
C ILE A 10 -39.43 13.67 4.27
N PRO A 11 -39.44 13.56 5.62
CA PRO A 11 -38.21 13.38 6.39
C PRO A 11 -37.57 12.01 6.19
N ILE A 12 -38.34 10.96 5.89
CA ILE A 12 -37.81 9.62 5.60
C ILE A 12 -37.07 9.63 4.26
N ILE A 13 -37.64 10.26 3.22
CA ILE A 13 -36.98 10.41 1.91
C ILE A 13 -35.74 11.32 2.02
N GLY A 14 -35.82 12.43 2.77
CA GLY A 14 -34.68 13.32 3.04
C GLY A 14 -33.55 12.62 3.80
N GLY A 15 -33.88 11.77 4.77
CA GLY A 15 -32.93 10.93 5.51
C GLY A 15 -32.28 9.87 4.62
N ILE A 16 -33.05 9.17 3.78
CA ILE A 16 -32.52 8.16 2.85
C ILE A 16 -31.60 8.79 1.80
N ILE A 17 -31.96 9.96 1.26
CA ILE A 17 -31.14 10.72 0.29
C ILE A 17 -29.86 11.25 0.95
N GLY A 18 -29.93 11.77 2.18
CA GLY A 18 -28.77 12.20 2.96
C GLY A 18 -27.78 11.06 3.25
N ILE A 19 -28.30 9.88 3.60
CA ILE A 19 -27.51 8.66 3.85
C ILE A 19 -26.89 8.13 2.54
N THR A 20 -27.59 8.17 1.41
CA THR A 20 -27.02 7.76 0.11
C THR A 20 -25.96 8.73 -0.40
N LEU A 21 -26.14 10.04 -0.21
CA LEU A 21 -25.12 11.05 -0.52
C LEU A 21 -23.88 10.90 0.35
N GLN A 22 -24.03 10.69 1.66
CA GLN A 22 -22.90 10.42 2.55
C GLN A 22 -22.19 9.10 2.20
N ARG A 23 -22.92 8.02 1.90
CA ARG A 23 -22.34 6.74 1.44
C ARG A 23 -21.55 6.90 0.13
N LYS A 24 -22.07 7.65 -0.85
CA LYS A 24 -21.34 7.98 -2.09
C LYS A 24 -20.09 8.82 -1.82
N LYS A 25 -20.17 9.81 -0.91
CA LYS A 25 -19.04 10.67 -0.51
C LYS A 25 -17.94 9.86 0.21
N GLY A 26 -18.32 8.97 1.13
CA GLY A 26 -17.40 8.05 1.82
C GLY A 26 -16.72 7.04 0.89
N LYS A 27 -17.46 6.47 -0.08
CA LYS A 27 -16.93 5.56 -1.11
C LYS A 27 -15.90 6.25 -2.02
N ASN A 28 -16.13 7.51 -2.39
CA ASN A 28 -15.17 8.30 -3.16
C ASN A 28 -13.91 8.63 -2.37
N ASN A 29 -14.02 8.94 -1.07
CA ASN A 29 -12.87 9.20 -0.21
C ASN A 29 -12.01 7.95 -0.01
N ALA A 30 -12.63 6.79 0.22
CA ALA A 30 -11.92 5.51 0.30
C ALA A 30 -11.17 5.21 -1.01
N ARG A 31 -11.82 5.41 -2.16
CA ARG A 31 -11.19 5.22 -3.48
C ARG A 31 -9.97 6.12 -3.69
N LYS A 32 -10.06 7.40 -3.31
CA LYS A 32 -8.93 8.34 -3.34
C LYS A 32 -7.79 7.89 -2.42
N ALA A 33 -8.10 7.41 -1.22
CA ALA A 33 -7.08 6.90 -0.29
C ALA A 33 -6.34 5.67 -0.86
N HIS A 34 -7.06 4.74 -1.50
CA HIS A 34 -6.45 3.59 -2.17
C HIS A 34 -5.58 3.99 -3.36
N GLN A 35 -6.02 4.95 -4.18
CA GLN A 35 -5.21 5.48 -5.29
C GLN A 35 -3.94 6.15 -4.79
N LYS A 36 -4.03 6.95 -3.73
CA LYS A 36 -2.86 7.60 -3.11
C LYS A 36 -1.88 6.57 -2.57
N LEU A 37 -2.36 5.52 -1.90
CA LEU A 37 -1.51 4.42 -1.43
C LEU A 37 -0.84 3.68 -2.59
N ALA A 38 -1.59 3.33 -3.64
CA ALA A 38 -1.06 2.65 -4.81
C ALA A 38 0.04 3.50 -5.50
N PHE A 39 -0.17 4.81 -5.57
CA PHE A 39 0.82 5.75 -6.11
C PHE A 39 2.05 5.88 -5.21
N GLU A 40 1.89 5.93 -3.88
CA GLU A 40 3.02 5.91 -2.93
C GLU A 40 3.83 4.62 -3.07
N VAL A 41 3.14 3.46 -3.18
CA VAL A 41 3.78 2.16 -3.41
C VAL A 41 4.53 2.17 -4.74
N PHE A 42 3.92 2.63 -5.83
CA PHE A 42 4.56 2.74 -7.15
C PHE A 42 5.79 3.65 -7.10
N LYS A 43 5.66 4.86 -6.52
CA LYS A 43 6.76 5.82 -6.38
C LYS A 43 7.93 5.21 -5.62
N ASN A 44 7.65 4.51 -4.53
CA ASN A 44 8.68 3.82 -3.76
C ASN A 44 9.40 2.75 -4.61
N HIS A 45 8.66 1.91 -5.35
CA HIS A 45 9.24 0.87 -6.21
C HIS A 45 10.00 1.43 -7.42
N PHE A 46 9.55 2.54 -8.00
CA PHE A 46 10.23 3.22 -9.11
C PHE A 46 11.66 3.61 -8.76
N HIS A 47 11.90 4.04 -7.53
CA HIS A 47 13.24 4.39 -7.06
C HIS A 47 14.19 3.19 -6.91
N TYR A 48 13.67 1.96 -6.84
CA TYR A 48 14.47 0.74 -6.61
C TYR A 48 15.01 0.10 -7.88
N VAL A 49 14.48 0.43 -9.05
CA VAL A 49 14.79 -0.25 -10.31
C VAL A 49 16.27 -0.13 -10.70
N CYS A 50 16.94 0.96 -10.32
CA CYS A 50 18.33 1.18 -10.68
C CYS A 50 19.30 0.48 -9.69
N LYS A 51 19.98 -0.58 -10.15
CA LYS A 51 21.02 -1.33 -9.40
C LYS A 51 22.03 -0.49 -8.64
N LYS A 52 22.42 0.66 -9.20
CA LYS A 52 23.43 1.55 -8.60
C LYS A 52 22.92 2.41 -7.43
N ASN A 53 21.61 2.40 -7.16
CA ASN A 53 20.99 3.20 -6.10
C ASN A 53 20.78 2.44 -4.80
N LEU A 54 20.92 1.11 -4.78
CA LEU A 54 20.82 0.29 -3.58
C LEU A 54 22.18 -0.31 -3.28
N PHE A 55 22.63 -0.22 -2.03
CA PHE A 55 23.83 -0.91 -1.56
C PHE A 55 23.53 -1.69 -0.29
N TYR A 56 24.25 -2.81 -0.14
CA TYR A 56 24.15 -3.67 1.03
C TYR A 56 25.08 -3.14 2.12
N ASP A 57 24.53 -2.89 3.30
CA ASP A 57 25.25 -2.30 4.44
C ASP A 57 25.62 -3.36 5.50
N GLY A 58 25.51 -4.64 5.15
CA GLY A 58 25.82 -5.77 6.04
C GLY A 58 24.59 -6.36 6.72
N ASP A 59 24.84 -7.39 7.53
CA ASP A 59 23.84 -8.01 8.40
C ASP A 59 23.82 -7.27 9.74
N HIS A 60 22.63 -6.85 10.17
CA HIS A 60 22.43 -6.12 11.42
C HIS A 60 21.41 -6.84 12.30
N LEU A 61 21.60 -6.71 13.62
CA LEU A 61 20.66 -7.23 14.59
C LEU A 61 19.55 -6.19 14.83
N PHE A 62 18.31 -6.59 14.58
CA PHE A 62 17.14 -5.76 14.80
C PHE A 62 16.28 -6.30 15.92
N VAL A 63 15.75 -5.40 16.75
CA VAL A 63 14.70 -5.69 17.73
C VAL A 63 13.35 -5.40 17.10
N ILE A 64 12.39 -6.32 17.27
CA ILE A 64 10.98 -6.06 16.95
C ILE A 64 10.40 -5.14 18.01
N LYS A 65 10.29 -3.85 17.68
CA LYS A 65 9.82 -2.80 18.59
C LYS A 65 8.31 -2.87 18.78
N ASP A 66 7.56 -2.89 17.68
CA ASP A 66 6.10 -2.84 17.70
C ASP A 66 5.50 -3.69 16.60
N LYS A 67 4.23 -4.07 16.80
CA LYS A 67 3.43 -4.81 15.83
C LYS A 67 2.12 -4.06 15.64
N GLY A 68 1.63 -3.97 14.41
CA GLY A 68 0.44 -3.22 14.09
C GLY A 68 -0.35 -3.82 12.94
N ILE A 69 -1.60 -3.38 12.84
CA ILE A 69 -2.53 -3.79 11.80
C ILE A 69 -3.05 -2.52 11.15
N ARG A 70 -2.96 -2.43 9.83
CA ARG A 70 -3.53 -1.33 9.05
C ARG A 70 -4.70 -1.84 8.24
N SER A 71 -5.89 -1.31 8.51
CA SER A 71 -7.09 -1.62 7.73
C SER A 71 -7.17 -0.71 6.50
N TYR A 72 -7.36 -1.32 5.34
CA TYR A 72 -7.63 -0.64 4.07
C TYR A 72 -8.91 -1.24 3.48
N GLY A 73 -10.05 -0.60 3.75
CA GLY A 73 -11.36 -1.16 3.39
C GLY A 73 -11.60 -2.50 4.10
N ASN A 74 -11.88 -3.55 3.32
CA ASN A 74 -12.08 -4.91 3.83
C ASN A 74 -10.77 -5.71 4.02
N SER A 75 -9.62 -5.16 3.61
CA SER A 75 -8.34 -5.85 3.72
C SER A 75 -7.55 -5.36 4.93
N LYS A 76 -7.01 -6.29 5.71
CA LYS A 76 -6.09 -6.00 6.82
C LYS A 76 -4.66 -6.28 6.37
N ILE A 77 -3.78 -5.30 6.55
CA ILE A 77 -2.35 -5.44 6.29
C ILE A 77 -1.62 -5.49 7.63
N PHE A 78 -0.93 -6.59 7.89
CA PHE A 78 -0.17 -6.81 9.11
C PHE A 78 1.25 -6.31 8.93
N TYR A 79 1.79 -5.62 9.93
CA TYR A 79 3.15 -5.10 9.90
C TYR A 79 3.81 -5.15 11.26
N TYR A 80 5.14 -5.18 11.28
CA TYR A 80 5.93 -4.99 12.47
C TYR A 80 7.06 -4.00 12.20
N THR A 81 7.52 -3.33 13.26
CA THR A 81 8.57 -2.33 13.19
C THR A 81 9.85 -2.95 13.72
N LEU A 82 10.88 -2.97 12.88
CA LEU A 82 12.24 -3.33 13.22
C LEU A 82 13.01 -2.08 13.61
N LYS A 83 13.80 -2.16 14.68
CA LYS A 83 14.72 -1.11 15.10
C LYS A 83 16.08 -1.71 15.40
N THR A 84 17.19 -1.11 14.97
CA THR A 84 18.53 -1.59 15.36
C THR A 84 18.75 -1.44 16.86
N GLU A 85 19.68 -2.20 17.44
CA GLU A 85 20.05 -2.05 18.86
C GLU A 85 20.53 -0.62 19.19
N SER A 86 21.32 -0.02 18.29
CA SER A 86 21.74 1.38 18.38
C SER A 86 20.57 2.37 18.34
N GLY A 87 19.41 1.93 17.86
CA GLY A 87 18.23 2.74 17.65
C GLY A 87 18.33 3.74 16.50
N GLU A 88 19.43 3.74 15.77
CA GLU A 88 19.72 4.62 14.64
C GLU A 88 18.72 4.41 13.48
N PHE A 89 18.26 3.17 13.28
CA PHE A 89 17.42 2.82 12.15
C PHE A 89 16.12 2.16 12.58
N GLU A 90 15.01 2.65 12.03
CA GLU A 90 13.67 2.10 12.25
C GLU A 90 13.00 1.84 10.88
N HIS A 91 12.59 0.60 10.64
CA HIS A 91 11.98 0.17 9.38
C HIS A 91 10.72 -0.68 9.63
N ARG A 92 9.67 -0.41 8.86
CA ARG A 92 8.41 -1.15 8.95
C ARG A 92 8.35 -2.25 7.90
N VAL A 93 8.20 -3.48 8.35
CA VAL A 93 8.08 -4.67 7.50
C VAL A 93 6.64 -5.13 7.47
N PHE A 94 6.09 -5.26 6.26
CA PHE A 94 4.76 -5.83 6.04
C PHE A 94 4.87 -7.35 5.89
N THR A 95 3.95 -8.08 6.52
CA THR A 95 3.99 -9.54 6.54
C THR A 95 2.57 -10.14 6.47
N ASN A 96 2.50 -11.45 6.25
CA ASN A 96 1.24 -12.20 6.30
C ASN A 96 0.82 -12.46 7.76
N VAL A 97 -0.43 -12.92 7.95
CA VAL A 97 -0.97 -13.13 9.31
C VAL A 97 -0.27 -14.25 10.07
N TYR A 98 0.19 -15.29 9.37
CA TYR A 98 0.80 -16.47 9.97
C TYR A 98 2.14 -16.11 10.61
N ASP A 99 3.02 -15.47 9.85
CA ASP A 99 4.30 -14.99 10.33
C ASP A 99 4.11 -13.88 11.36
N TYR A 100 3.14 -12.97 11.14
CA TYR A 100 2.79 -11.96 12.12
C TYR A 100 2.51 -12.57 13.49
N ASN A 101 1.69 -13.61 13.59
CA ASN A 101 1.32 -14.22 14.87
C ASN A 101 2.50 -14.88 15.60
N LYS A 102 3.53 -15.33 14.88
CA LYS A 102 4.73 -15.95 15.48
C LYS A 102 5.72 -14.98 16.11
N LEU A 103 5.72 -13.72 15.66
CA LEU A 103 6.71 -12.73 16.10
C LEU A 103 6.43 -12.24 17.53
N LYS A 104 7.46 -12.06 18.35
CA LYS A 104 7.31 -11.46 19.70
C LYS A 104 7.95 -10.07 19.74
N LYS A 105 7.33 -9.13 20.46
CA LYS A 105 7.96 -7.83 20.76
C LYS A 105 9.22 -8.07 21.59
N GLY A 106 10.28 -7.33 21.30
CA GLY A 106 11.60 -7.53 21.92
C GLY A 106 12.44 -8.66 21.30
N GLN A 107 11.87 -9.44 20.35
CA GLN A 107 12.64 -10.48 19.67
C GLN A 107 13.73 -9.88 18.79
N LEU A 108 14.93 -10.45 18.90
CA LEU A 108 16.07 -10.15 18.04
C LEU A 108 15.96 -10.95 16.74
N VAL A 109 16.20 -10.27 15.62
CA VAL A 109 16.18 -10.85 14.28
C VAL A 109 17.37 -10.31 13.51
N ASN A 110 18.20 -11.21 13.03
CA ASN A 110 19.30 -10.85 12.14
C ASN A 110 18.75 -10.66 10.71
N ARG A 111 19.01 -9.50 10.12
CA ARG A 111 18.58 -9.16 8.75
C ARG A 111 19.62 -8.33 8.02
N GLY A 112 19.72 -8.58 6.72
CA GLY A 112 20.51 -7.76 5.82
C GLY A 112 19.94 -6.35 5.70
N LEU A 113 20.78 -5.34 5.90
CA LEU A 113 20.45 -3.92 5.75
C LEU A 113 20.76 -3.46 4.33
N ILE A 114 19.80 -2.83 3.68
CA ILE A 114 19.96 -2.27 2.34
C ILE A 114 19.61 -0.80 2.39
N ARG A 115 20.51 0.05 1.89
CA ARG A 115 20.38 1.50 1.90
C ARG A 115 20.26 2.07 0.51
N HIS A 116 19.48 3.13 0.40
CA HIS A 116 19.39 3.89 -0.83
C HIS A 116 20.47 4.98 -0.88
N LYS A 117 21.24 5.06 -1.97
CA LYS A 117 22.38 5.98 -2.10
C LYS A 117 21.99 7.46 -2.13
N LYS A 118 20.81 7.77 -2.67
CA LYS A 118 20.30 9.15 -2.83
C LYS A 118 19.19 9.54 -1.83
N LYS A 119 18.74 8.61 -0.99
CA LYS A 119 17.62 8.85 -0.07
C LYS A 119 17.96 8.22 1.28
N ASN A 120 17.53 8.83 2.38
CA ASN A 120 17.60 8.23 3.72
C ASN A 120 16.57 7.11 3.93
N SER A 121 16.33 6.33 2.89
CA SER A 121 15.39 5.22 2.90
C SER A 121 16.16 3.93 3.12
N ILE A 122 15.66 3.14 4.06
CA ILE A 122 16.30 1.94 4.57
C ILE A 122 15.37 0.77 4.36
N TYR A 123 15.94 -0.39 4.04
CA TYR A 123 15.22 -1.63 3.79
C TYR A 123 15.90 -2.78 4.52
N THR A 124 15.10 -3.76 4.91
CA THR A 124 15.60 -4.99 5.51
C THR A 124 15.29 -6.15 4.59
N SER A 125 16.30 -6.97 4.29
CA SER A 125 16.16 -8.24 3.59
C SER A 125 16.10 -9.40 4.59
N SER A 126 15.39 -10.46 4.24
CA SER A 126 15.45 -11.75 4.95
C SER A 126 16.63 -12.63 4.48
N GLU A 127 17.40 -12.17 3.49
CA GLU A 127 18.55 -12.88 2.95
C GLU A 127 19.86 -12.27 3.42
N ASN A 128 20.77 -13.14 3.88
CA ASN A 128 22.13 -12.77 4.31
C ASN A 128 23.13 -12.74 3.12
N LYS A 129 22.63 -12.53 1.88
CA LYS A 129 23.44 -12.44 0.66
C LYS A 129 23.09 -11.17 -0.08
N GLY A 130 23.91 -10.13 0.08
CA GLY A 130 23.61 -8.76 -0.39
C GLY A 130 23.25 -8.67 -1.88
N GLU A 131 23.97 -9.37 -2.75
CA GLU A 131 23.71 -9.34 -4.19
C GLU A 131 22.35 -9.97 -4.57
N LYS A 132 22.01 -11.10 -3.94
CA LYS A 132 20.71 -11.76 -4.16
C LYS A 132 19.56 -10.93 -3.59
N ALA A 133 19.76 -10.35 -2.40
CA ALA A 133 18.77 -9.49 -1.75
C ALA A 133 18.43 -8.25 -2.59
N ILE A 134 19.45 -7.56 -3.13
CA ILE A 134 19.27 -6.39 -4.01
C ILE A 134 18.55 -6.80 -5.31
N SER A 135 18.95 -7.92 -5.93
CA SER A 135 18.33 -8.43 -7.15
C SER A 135 16.85 -8.77 -6.96
N ARG A 136 16.46 -9.40 -5.84
CA ARG A 136 15.05 -9.70 -5.56
C ARG A 136 14.20 -8.45 -5.35
N ILE A 137 14.72 -7.45 -4.63
CA ILE A 137 14.02 -6.16 -4.47
C ILE A 137 13.79 -5.51 -5.83
N GLN A 138 14.77 -5.56 -6.73
CA GLN A 138 14.63 -5.05 -8.10
C GLN A 138 13.63 -5.82 -8.91
N GLN A 139 13.71 -7.15 -8.95
CA GLN A 139 12.77 -8.00 -9.68
C GLN A 139 11.32 -7.72 -9.24
N ARG A 140 11.09 -7.63 -7.93
CA ARG A 140 9.78 -7.27 -7.37
C ARG A 140 9.34 -5.88 -7.83
N SER A 141 10.24 -4.91 -7.82
CA SER A 141 9.95 -3.54 -8.25
C SER A 141 9.62 -3.44 -9.74
N VAL A 142 10.38 -4.16 -10.57
CA VAL A 142 10.14 -4.26 -12.01
C VAL A 142 8.78 -4.90 -12.29
N MET A 143 8.41 -6.00 -11.60
CA MET A 143 7.08 -6.60 -11.75
C MET A 143 5.95 -5.65 -11.37
N VAL A 144 6.10 -4.89 -10.28
CA VAL A 144 5.09 -3.90 -9.84
C VAL A 144 4.93 -2.80 -10.90
N ILE A 145 6.01 -2.32 -11.50
CA ILE A 145 5.96 -1.30 -12.55
C ILE A 145 5.33 -1.86 -13.83
N LEU A 146 5.74 -3.05 -14.27
CA LEU A 146 5.17 -3.72 -15.44
C LEU A 146 3.66 -3.95 -15.30
N SER A 147 3.21 -4.47 -14.16
CA SER A 147 1.78 -4.66 -13.89
C SER A 147 1.02 -3.34 -13.89
N THR A 148 1.61 -2.26 -13.37
CA THR A 148 1.01 -0.92 -13.42
C THR A 148 0.86 -0.42 -14.86
N ILE A 149 1.89 -0.59 -15.71
CA ILE A 149 1.85 -0.21 -17.13
C ILE A 149 0.73 -0.96 -17.85
N VAL A 150 0.60 -2.27 -17.62
CA VAL A 150 -0.46 -3.09 -18.23
C VAL A 150 -1.85 -2.58 -17.83
N VAL A 151 -2.08 -2.31 -16.54
CA VAL A 151 -3.36 -1.76 -16.05
C VAL A 151 -3.67 -0.40 -16.66
N MET A 152 -2.67 0.49 -16.78
CA MET A 152 -2.84 1.79 -17.43
C MET A 152 -3.18 1.64 -18.91
N GLY A 153 -2.57 0.70 -19.62
CA GLY A 153 -2.89 0.36 -21.02
C GLY A 153 -4.35 -0.04 -21.19
N PHE A 154 -4.85 -0.96 -20.36
CA PHE A 154 -6.26 -1.37 -20.39
C PHE A 154 -7.22 -0.19 -20.11
N ALA A 155 -6.89 0.65 -19.13
CA ALA A 155 -7.70 1.82 -18.80
C ALA A 155 -7.78 2.81 -19.98
N LEU A 156 -6.65 3.06 -20.66
CA LEU A 156 -6.58 3.94 -21.82
C LEU A 156 -7.38 3.38 -23.01
N SER A 157 -7.23 2.08 -23.32
CA SER A 157 -8.00 1.42 -24.38
C SER A 157 -9.51 1.49 -24.12
N THR A 158 -9.93 1.32 -22.87
CA THR A 158 -11.35 1.42 -22.49
C THR A 158 -11.88 2.84 -22.69
N LEU A 159 -11.10 3.87 -22.32
CA LEU A 159 -11.42 5.27 -22.56
C LEU A 159 -11.57 5.58 -24.05
N VAL A 160 -10.61 5.15 -24.88
CA VAL A 160 -10.64 5.36 -26.32
C VAL A 160 -11.87 4.68 -26.94
N TYR A 161 -12.18 3.45 -26.53
CA TYR A 161 -13.39 2.74 -26.97
C TYR A 161 -14.67 3.50 -26.61
N MET A 162 -14.80 4.00 -25.37
CA MET A 162 -15.96 4.78 -24.94
C MET A 162 -16.12 6.06 -25.77
N VAL A 163 -15.02 6.79 -26.03
CA VAL A 163 -15.04 8.01 -26.86
C VAL A 163 -15.45 7.68 -28.29
N MET A 164 -14.88 6.65 -28.91
CA MET A 164 -15.25 6.24 -30.27
C MET A 164 -16.72 5.80 -30.37
N LYS A 165 -17.24 5.11 -29.35
CA LYS A 165 -18.65 4.72 -29.30
C LYS A 165 -19.58 5.94 -29.18
N PHE A 166 -19.20 6.94 -28.38
CA PHE A 166 -19.94 8.20 -28.26
C PHE A 166 -19.90 9.06 -29.52
N LEU A 167 -18.82 8.98 -30.32
CA LEU A 167 -18.71 9.73 -31.58
C LEU A 167 -19.42 9.04 -32.77
N ARG A 168 -19.73 7.74 -32.65
CA ARG A 168 -20.38 6.95 -33.71
C ARG A 168 -21.88 6.72 -33.48
N GLY A 169 -22.42 7.13 -32.33
CA GLY A 169 -23.86 7.05 -32.01
C GLY A 169 -24.44 8.44 -31.91
#